data_AF-A0AAT9QN03-F1
#
_entry.id   AF-A0AAT9QN03-F1
#
_cell.length_a   1.000
_cell.length_b   1.000
_cell.length_c   1.000
_cell.angle_alpha   90.00
_cell.angle_beta   90.00
_cell.angle_gamma   90.00
#
_symmetry.space_group_name_H-M   'P 1'
#
loop_
_entity.id
_entity.type
_entity.pdbx_description
1 polymer ?
#
loop_
_entity_poly.entity_id
_entity_poly.type
_entity_poly.pdbx_seq_one_letter_code
_entity_poly.pdbx_strand_id
1 'polypeptide(L)'
;MLKPDISAPGVNVLAGVSTIGNHGAQFGFMSGTSMAAPHIAGFGALVLGKQPKWTPAMVKSAMMTTAYPLVNADGTPNTDPFQGGAGHIDSTHVLDPGLVYDSGMQDWLGFLNGQGVETGAPQAGTIAARDLNLPSIALGSLVGEVQVKRKLTALVPGMYRPEVNLPGFSVNVEPKALNFAKAGQTREVTVTIRNVSAPVGKFTTGSLTWKGPRTVTSPLAIRPVDAQIAPSFSFGSATGSGSGTMGLVSGSDSPIAVGVQGLAPLSQTAITKTPGTYAPTNDAHNALLQVKVPTGTTFARMGVQAQSTDVDWDMVVYAPNGSGGLTPIQVATASASEFLDLESPRAGTYYVVANLYATPGNGPATASVQAVNFAGDAGNLTVNPNPIVAPNGTATSATLNWTGLSEGSYLSRLSLGSNGIKTWVNVKVGPGSAPAPAGAPQLDLAQVVPAA
;
A
#
# COMPACT_ATOMS: atom_id res chain seq x y z
N MET A 1 -3.61 -6.29 -2.18
CA MET A 1 -3.49 -7.18 -3.35
C MET A 1 -2.02 -7.52 -3.57
N LEU A 2 -1.68 -8.75 -3.96
CA LEU A 2 -0.30 -9.15 -4.26
C LEU A 2 0.14 -8.63 -5.64
N LYS A 3 1.40 -8.21 -5.76
CA LYS A 3 2.07 -7.90 -7.03
C LYS A 3 3.56 -8.31 -6.98
N PRO A 4 4.19 -8.62 -8.13
CA PRO A 4 3.59 -8.74 -9.47
C PRO A 4 2.62 -9.94 -9.59
N ASP A 5 1.90 -10.06 -10.71
CA ASP A 5 0.97 -11.18 -10.92
C ASP A 5 1.69 -12.45 -11.41
N ILE A 6 2.63 -12.31 -12.36
CA ILE A 6 3.31 -13.40 -13.06
C ILE A 6 4.62 -12.89 -13.67
N SER A 7 5.52 -13.80 -14.01
CA SER A 7 6.78 -13.53 -14.69
C SER A 7 6.85 -14.13 -16.09
N ALA A 8 7.61 -13.47 -16.96
CA ALA A 8 7.95 -13.90 -18.31
C ALA A 8 9.37 -13.43 -18.69
N PRO A 9 9.96 -13.97 -19.77
CA PRO A 9 11.29 -13.54 -20.23
C PRO A 9 11.35 -12.04 -20.52
N GLY A 10 12.30 -11.36 -19.90
CA GLY A 10 12.50 -9.91 -20.04
C GLY A 10 13.95 -9.47 -20.07
N VAL A 11 14.91 -10.39 -20.09
CA VAL A 11 16.35 -10.09 -20.13
C VAL A 11 16.92 -10.60 -21.44
N ASN A 12 17.72 -9.77 -22.11
CA ASN A 12 18.32 -10.07 -23.42
C ASN A 12 17.29 -10.58 -24.43
N VAL A 13 16.17 -9.86 -24.54
CA VAL A 13 15.12 -10.16 -25.52
C VAL A 13 15.51 -9.53 -26.85
N LEU A 14 15.64 -10.36 -27.89
CA LEU A 14 15.83 -9.89 -29.26
C LEU A 14 14.49 -9.46 -29.86
N ALA A 15 14.38 -8.21 -30.28
CA ALA A 15 13.17 -7.68 -30.91
C ALA A 15 13.53 -6.64 -32.00
N GLY A 16 12.53 -6.25 -32.79
CA GLY A 16 12.70 -5.20 -33.79
C GLY A 16 12.99 -3.84 -33.15
N VAL A 17 13.94 -3.09 -33.73
CA VAL A 17 14.30 -1.74 -33.30
C VAL A 17 14.27 -0.77 -34.47
N SER A 18 14.13 0.54 -34.18
CA SER A 18 14.28 1.57 -35.19
C SER A 18 15.72 1.60 -35.70
N THR A 19 15.90 1.62 -37.02
CA THR A 19 17.25 1.77 -37.64
C THR A 19 17.88 3.12 -37.29
N ILE A 20 17.06 4.14 -37.04
CA ILE A 20 17.46 5.45 -36.52
C ILE A 20 17.75 5.31 -35.03
N GLY A 21 18.98 5.63 -34.62
CA GLY A 21 19.46 5.50 -33.24
C GLY A 21 20.06 4.13 -32.88
N ASN A 22 19.97 3.14 -33.77
CA ASN A 22 20.58 1.80 -33.59
C ASN A 22 21.59 1.44 -34.71
N HIS A 23 22.29 2.44 -35.26
CA HIS A 23 23.34 2.25 -36.28
C HIS A 23 22.92 1.41 -37.50
N GLY A 24 21.67 1.53 -37.93
CA GLY A 24 21.13 0.76 -39.06
C GLY A 24 20.70 -0.68 -38.74
N ALA A 25 20.83 -1.13 -37.49
CA ALA A 25 20.35 -2.44 -37.08
C ALA A 25 18.81 -2.50 -37.09
N GLN A 26 18.25 -3.63 -37.54
CA GLN A 26 16.80 -3.88 -37.58
C GLN A 26 16.30 -4.63 -36.33
N PHE A 27 17.22 -5.31 -35.62
CA PHE A 27 16.95 -6.02 -34.39
C PHE A 27 17.97 -5.64 -33.33
N GLY A 28 17.55 -5.66 -32.08
CA GLY A 28 18.41 -5.37 -30.93
C GLY A 28 18.00 -6.16 -29.70
N PHE A 29 18.96 -6.36 -28.81
CA PHE A 29 18.71 -6.94 -27.49
C PHE A 29 18.36 -5.83 -26.50
N MET A 30 17.24 -6.00 -25.81
CA MET A 30 16.83 -5.11 -24.71
C MET A 30 16.46 -5.94 -23.47
N SER A 31 16.56 -5.30 -22.31
CA SER A 31 16.26 -5.89 -21.02
C SER A 31 15.35 -4.95 -20.23
N GLY A 32 14.37 -5.52 -19.54
CA GLY A 32 13.45 -4.80 -18.68
C GLY A 32 12.08 -5.48 -18.59
N THR A 33 11.30 -5.08 -17.59
CA THR A 33 9.89 -5.51 -17.48
C THR A 33 9.07 -5.07 -18.70
N SER A 34 9.47 -3.99 -19.38
CA SER A 34 8.95 -3.57 -20.68
C SER A 34 9.09 -4.63 -21.78
N MET A 35 10.03 -5.57 -21.67
CA MET A 35 10.21 -6.69 -22.60
C MET A 35 9.46 -7.96 -22.14
N ALA A 36 9.24 -8.12 -20.82
CA ALA A 36 8.41 -9.20 -20.30
C ALA A 36 6.92 -8.99 -20.55
N ALA A 37 6.42 -7.75 -20.40
CA ALA A 37 5.02 -7.39 -20.62
C ALA A 37 4.46 -7.82 -22.00
N PRO A 38 5.14 -7.56 -23.15
CA PRO A 38 4.62 -7.97 -24.46
C PRO A 38 4.57 -9.50 -24.64
N HIS A 39 5.42 -10.28 -23.96
CA HIS A 39 5.27 -11.75 -23.96
C HIS A 39 3.95 -12.18 -23.34
N ILE A 40 3.60 -11.63 -22.17
CA ILE A 40 2.32 -11.92 -21.51
C ILE A 40 1.13 -11.42 -22.33
N ALA A 41 1.21 -10.22 -22.91
CA ALA A 41 0.14 -9.67 -23.74
C ALA A 41 -0.10 -10.51 -25.01
N GLY A 42 0.96 -10.86 -25.73
CA GLY A 42 0.87 -11.74 -26.90
C GLY A 42 0.33 -13.12 -26.54
N PHE A 43 0.77 -13.68 -25.40
CA PHE A 43 0.25 -14.94 -24.91
C PHE A 43 -1.24 -14.87 -24.54
N GLY A 44 -1.68 -13.77 -23.92
CA GLY A 44 -3.09 -13.52 -23.64
C GLY A 44 -3.95 -13.45 -24.90
N ALA A 45 -3.44 -12.83 -25.96
CA ALA A 45 -4.11 -12.82 -27.26
C ALA A 45 -4.26 -14.23 -27.86
N LEU A 46 -3.23 -15.08 -27.73
CA LEU A 46 -3.32 -16.48 -28.17
C LEU A 46 -4.34 -17.29 -27.36
N VAL A 47 -4.38 -17.10 -26.04
CA VAL A 47 -5.39 -17.72 -25.18
C VAL A 47 -6.78 -17.31 -25.61
N LEU A 48 -7.03 -16.00 -25.81
CA LEU A 48 -8.33 -15.50 -26.29
C LEU A 48 -8.68 -16.00 -27.70
N GLY A 49 -7.68 -16.18 -28.57
CA GLY A 49 -7.88 -16.78 -29.89
C GLY A 49 -8.39 -18.23 -29.81
N LYS A 50 -7.98 -18.99 -28.78
CA LYS A 50 -8.47 -20.35 -28.53
C LYS A 50 -9.73 -20.40 -27.66
N GLN A 51 -9.88 -19.46 -26.75
CA GLN A 51 -10.96 -19.37 -25.76
C GLN A 51 -11.65 -18.01 -25.84
N PRO A 52 -12.36 -17.70 -26.95
CA PRO A 52 -12.87 -16.34 -27.21
C PRO A 52 -13.96 -15.87 -26.25
N LYS A 53 -14.51 -16.77 -25.43
CA LYS A 53 -15.53 -16.47 -24.41
C LYS A 53 -14.95 -16.24 -23.02
N TRP A 54 -13.66 -16.47 -22.81
CA TRP A 54 -13.04 -16.21 -21.51
C TRP A 54 -12.96 -14.72 -21.25
N THR A 55 -13.24 -14.33 -20.01
CA THR A 55 -13.05 -12.95 -19.55
C THR A 55 -11.54 -12.67 -19.40
N PRO A 56 -11.13 -11.38 -19.36
CA PRO A 56 -9.75 -11.02 -19.02
C PRO A 56 -9.30 -11.62 -17.67
N ALA A 57 -10.20 -11.73 -16.69
CA ALA A 57 -9.91 -12.32 -15.38
C ALA A 57 -9.70 -13.84 -15.47
N MET A 58 -10.49 -14.55 -16.28
CA MET A 58 -10.27 -15.99 -16.54
C MET A 58 -8.92 -16.24 -17.21
N VAL A 59 -8.53 -15.41 -18.20
CA VAL A 59 -7.21 -15.52 -18.85
C VAL A 59 -6.08 -15.29 -17.85
N LYS A 60 -6.17 -14.21 -17.05
CA LYS A 60 -5.22 -13.93 -15.97
C LYS A 60 -5.16 -15.09 -14.96
N SER A 61 -6.30 -15.60 -14.54
CA SER A 61 -6.39 -16.72 -13.60
C SER A 61 -5.73 -17.97 -14.15
N ALA A 62 -6.00 -18.32 -15.40
CA ALA A 62 -5.41 -19.49 -16.03
C ALA A 62 -3.89 -19.37 -16.05
N MET A 63 -3.35 -18.24 -16.51
CA MET A 63 -1.91 -17.98 -16.56
C MET A 63 -1.25 -18.09 -15.19
N MET A 64 -1.85 -17.48 -14.16
CA MET A 64 -1.28 -17.50 -12.81
C MET A 64 -1.36 -18.89 -12.17
N THR A 65 -2.49 -19.57 -12.30
CA THR A 65 -2.73 -20.83 -11.57
C THR A 65 -2.02 -22.04 -12.16
N THR A 66 -1.57 -21.94 -13.41
CA THR A 66 -0.74 -22.94 -14.08
C THR A 66 0.74 -22.57 -14.14
N ALA A 67 1.13 -21.40 -13.61
CA ALA A 67 2.52 -20.98 -13.57
C ALA A 67 3.38 -21.97 -12.75
N TYR A 68 4.66 -22.05 -13.10
CA TYR A 68 5.64 -22.84 -12.35
C TYR A 68 6.65 -21.92 -11.65
N PRO A 69 7.29 -22.38 -10.55
CA PRO A 69 8.25 -21.56 -9.82
C PRO A 69 9.34 -20.98 -10.71
N LEU A 70 9.81 -19.79 -10.35
CA LEU A 70 11.05 -19.25 -10.92
C LEU A 70 12.24 -20.11 -10.47
N VAL A 71 13.43 -19.78 -10.95
CA VAL A 71 14.69 -20.39 -10.49
C VAL A 71 15.59 -19.32 -9.88
N ASN A 72 16.20 -19.65 -8.75
CA ASN A 72 17.27 -18.86 -8.15
C ASN A 72 18.57 -19.03 -8.95
N ALA A 73 19.57 -18.19 -8.68
CA ALA A 73 20.89 -18.27 -9.32
C ALA A 73 21.60 -19.62 -9.07
N ASP A 74 21.30 -20.30 -7.96
CA ASP A 74 21.82 -21.62 -7.60
C ASP A 74 21.01 -22.78 -8.21
N GLY A 75 19.99 -22.48 -9.02
CA GLY A 75 19.11 -23.46 -9.67
C GLY A 75 17.98 -24.00 -8.79
N THR A 76 17.86 -23.56 -7.53
CA THR A 76 16.74 -23.97 -6.67
C THR A 76 15.43 -23.26 -7.06
N PRO A 77 14.26 -23.86 -6.79
CA PRO A 77 12.98 -23.19 -7.04
C PRO A 77 12.85 -21.89 -6.23
N ASN A 78 12.47 -20.82 -6.91
CA ASN A 78 12.10 -19.55 -6.30
C ASN A 78 10.58 -19.44 -6.26
N THR A 79 10.04 -19.50 -5.04
CA THR A 79 8.61 -19.41 -4.75
C THR A 79 8.25 -18.11 -4.04
N ASP A 80 9.11 -17.09 -4.07
CA ASP A 80 8.82 -15.78 -3.48
C ASP A 80 7.85 -14.99 -4.39
N PRO A 81 6.57 -14.82 -3.99
CA PRO A 81 5.59 -14.12 -4.79
C PRO A 81 5.89 -12.63 -4.98
N PHE A 82 6.72 -12.01 -4.13
CA PHE A 82 7.13 -10.62 -4.33
C PHE A 82 8.18 -10.46 -5.44
N GLN A 83 8.86 -11.55 -5.82
CA GLN A 83 9.80 -11.55 -6.94
C GLN A 83 9.13 -11.99 -8.25
N GLY A 84 8.30 -13.03 -8.20
CA GLY A 84 7.75 -13.67 -9.40
C GLY A 84 6.23 -13.70 -9.54
N GLY A 85 5.49 -13.18 -8.57
CA GLY A 85 4.04 -13.37 -8.51
C GLY A 85 3.69 -14.85 -8.37
N ALA A 86 2.87 -15.38 -9.27
CA ALA A 86 2.57 -16.80 -9.30
C ALA A 86 3.72 -17.68 -9.86
N GLY A 87 4.73 -17.08 -10.50
CA GLY A 87 5.87 -17.76 -11.10
C GLY A 87 6.03 -17.47 -12.59
N HIS A 88 6.82 -18.29 -13.28
CA HIS A 88 6.99 -18.21 -14.73
C HIS A 88 5.73 -18.69 -15.46
N ILE A 89 5.31 -17.97 -16.49
CA ILE A 89 4.22 -18.40 -17.37
C ILE A 89 4.46 -19.80 -17.96
N ASP A 90 3.44 -20.66 -17.87
CA ASP A 90 3.42 -21.97 -18.51
C ASP A 90 2.52 -21.92 -19.76
N SER A 91 3.13 -22.03 -20.93
CA SER A 91 2.39 -21.97 -22.18
C SER A 91 1.63 -23.25 -22.53
N THR A 92 1.99 -24.36 -21.90
CA THR A 92 1.50 -25.70 -22.23
C THR A 92 0.22 -26.06 -21.48
N HIS A 93 0.06 -25.54 -20.26
CA HIS A 93 -1.08 -25.86 -19.40
C HIS A 93 -2.17 -24.77 -19.33
N VAL A 94 -1.90 -23.55 -19.82
CA VAL A 94 -2.81 -22.40 -19.66
C VAL A 94 -4.22 -22.61 -20.25
N LEU A 95 -4.36 -23.44 -21.28
CA LEU A 95 -5.65 -23.65 -21.96
C LEU A 95 -6.54 -24.65 -21.22
N ASP A 96 -5.99 -25.31 -20.20
CA ASP A 96 -6.69 -26.32 -19.42
C ASP A 96 -6.31 -26.25 -17.93
N PRO A 97 -6.58 -25.11 -17.27
CA PRO A 97 -6.21 -24.85 -15.87
C PRO A 97 -7.13 -25.58 -14.88
N GLY A 98 -8.22 -26.20 -15.34
CA GLY A 98 -9.20 -26.89 -14.50
C GLY A 98 -10.18 -25.97 -13.77
N LEU A 99 -9.69 -25.03 -12.96
CA LEU A 99 -10.50 -24.01 -12.27
C LEU A 99 -9.98 -22.60 -12.57
N VAL A 100 -10.86 -21.61 -12.53
CA VAL A 100 -10.49 -20.18 -12.65
C VAL A 100 -11.19 -19.31 -11.61
N TYR A 101 -10.51 -18.24 -11.21
CA TYR A 101 -11.03 -17.14 -10.42
C TYR A 101 -11.49 -16.04 -11.38
N ASP A 102 -12.80 -15.96 -11.61
CA ASP A 102 -13.39 -14.96 -12.51
C ASP A 102 -13.88 -13.74 -11.72
N SER A 103 -13.68 -12.55 -12.30
CA SER A 103 -14.12 -11.27 -11.75
C SER A 103 -14.46 -10.31 -12.89
N GLY A 104 -15.61 -9.66 -12.82
CA GLY A 104 -16.09 -8.70 -13.82
C GLY A 104 -16.05 -7.25 -13.35
N MET A 105 -16.50 -6.34 -14.21
CA MET A 105 -16.53 -4.89 -13.91
C MET A 105 -17.26 -4.57 -12.61
N GLN A 106 -18.37 -5.25 -12.33
CA GLN A 106 -19.13 -5.07 -11.09
C GLN A 106 -18.30 -5.42 -9.84
N ASP A 107 -17.48 -6.48 -9.91
CA ASP A 107 -16.61 -6.86 -8.78
C ASP A 107 -15.51 -5.80 -8.53
N TRP A 108 -14.96 -5.22 -9.61
CA TRP A 108 -13.97 -4.15 -9.50
C TRP A 108 -14.56 -2.85 -8.99
N LEU A 109 -15.76 -2.47 -9.45
CA LEU A 109 -16.50 -1.32 -8.90
C LEU A 109 -16.84 -1.55 -7.43
N GLY A 110 -17.33 -2.74 -7.06
CA GLY A 110 -17.58 -3.10 -5.67
C GLY A 110 -16.32 -3.05 -4.80
N PHE A 111 -15.17 -3.50 -5.33
CA PHE A 111 -13.88 -3.36 -4.66
C PHE A 111 -13.49 -1.90 -4.42
N LEU A 112 -13.59 -1.05 -5.45
CA LEU A 112 -13.28 0.38 -5.37
C LEU A 112 -14.21 1.11 -4.39
N ASN A 113 -15.52 0.86 -4.44
CA ASN A 113 -16.49 1.35 -3.47
C ASN A 113 -16.12 0.90 -2.04
N GLY A 114 -15.72 -0.36 -1.86
CA GLY A 114 -15.25 -0.89 -0.59
C GLY A 114 -13.94 -0.26 -0.09
N GLN A 115 -13.19 0.43 -0.95
CA GLN A 115 -12.04 1.25 -0.59
C GLN A 115 -12.40 2.72 -0.35
N GLY A 116 -13.68 3.09 -0.47
CA GLY A 116 -14.15 4.47 -0.34
C GLY A 116 -13.90 5.33 -1.58
N VAL A 117 -13.63 4.72 -2.73
CA VAL A 117 -13.51 5.44 -4.01
C VAL A 117 -14.91 5.72 -4.55
N GLU A 118 -15.21 6.99 -4.81
CA GLU A 118 -16.47 7.41 -5.43
C GLU A 118 -16.50 7.06 -6.93
N THR A 119 -17.01 5.86 -7.25
CA THR A 119 -17.03 5.40 -8.65
C THR A 119 -18.24 5.89 -9.45
N GLY A 120 -19.20 6.58 -8.81
CA GLY A 120 -20.50 6.88 -9.40
C GLY A 120 -21.37 5.64 -9.67
N ALA A 121 -21.04 4.49 -9.08
CA ALA A 121 -21.74 3.21 -9.29
C ALA A 121 -22.07 2.48 -7.97
N PRO A 122 -22.88 3.08 -7.07
CA PRO A 122 -23.21 2.49 -5.77
C PRO A 122 -23.95 1.15 -5.88
N GLN A 123 -24.65 0.90 -6.99
CA GLN A 123 -25.34 -0.37 -7.27
C GLN A 123 -24.41 -1.58 -7.39
N ALA A 124 -23.10 -1.37 -7.57
CA ALA A 124 -22.11 -2.44 -7.56
C ALA A 124 -21.88 -3.02 -6.14
N GLY A 125 -22.41 -2.37 -5.10
CA GLY A 125 -22.22 -2.76 -3.70
C GLY A 125 -20.80 -2.47 -3.23
N THR A 126 -20.38 -3.15 -2.15
CA THR A 126 -19.03 -3.04 -1.59
C THR A 126 -18.42 -4.44 -1.45
N ILE A 127 -17.15 -4.56 -1.82
CA ILE A 127 -16.33 -5.77 -1.65
C ILE A 127 -15.11 -5.38 -0.83
N ALA A 128 -14.87 -6.10 0.27
CA ALA A 128 -13.67 -5.90 1.06
C ALA A 128 -12.42 -6.23 0.21
N ALA A 129 -11.33 -5.47 0.37
CA ALA A 129 -10.12 -5.62 -0.45
C ALA A 129 -9.59 -7.06 -0.50
N ARG A 130 -9.70 -7.79 0.61
CA ARG A 130 -9.25 -9.19 0.71
C ARG A 130 -10.11 -10.17 -0.08
N ASP A 131 -11.37 -9.82 -0.34
CA ASP A 131 -12.41 -10.69 -0.93
C ASP A 131 -12.57 -10.49 -2.45
N LEU A 132 -11.88 -9.52 -3.06
CA LEU A 132 -11.81 -9.44 -4.52
C LEU A 132 -11.29 -10.77 -5.08
N ASN A 133 -12.01 -11.33 -6.05
CA ASN A 133 -11.82 -12.71 -6.51
C ASN A 133 -10.58 -12.87 -7.40
N LEU A 134 -9.40 -12.81 -6.79
CA LEU A 134 -8.10 -12.93 -7.44
C LEU A 134 -7.48 -14.32 -7.22
N PRO A 135 -6.65 -14.82 -8.16
CA PRO A 135 -5.92 -16.09 -8.03
C PRO A 135 -4.73 -16.01 -7.05
N SER A 136 -4.76 -15.10 -6.07
CA SER A 136 -3.78 -14.96 -5.00
C SER A 136 -4.46 -14.42 -3.73
N ILE A 137 -3.83 -14.63 -2.57
CA ILE A 137 -4.29 -14.08 -1.29
C ILE A 137 -3.14 -13.31 -0.65
N ALA A 138 -3.40 -12.03 -0.35
CA ALA A 138 -2.44 -11.18 0.34
C ALA A 138 -3.13 -10.44 1.50
N LEU A 139 -2.57 -10.56 2.69
CA LEU A 139 -2.99 -9.82 3.88
C LEU A 139 -1.80 -9.02 4.39
N GLY A 140 -1.78 -7.72 4.08
CA GLY A 140 -0.71 -6.81 4.50
C GLY A 140 -0.72 -6.50 5.99
N SER A 141 -1.86 -6.73 6.64
CA SER A 141 -2.05 -6.67 8.09
C SER A 141 -3.00 -7.79 8.49
N LEU A 142 -2.50 -8.76 9.25
CA LEU A 142 -3.30 -9.79 9.90
C LEU A 142 -3.32 -9.54 11.41
N VAL A 143 -4.52 -9.33 11.94
CA VAL A 143 -4.83 -9.36 13.37
C VAL A 143 -5.93 -10.39 13.61
N GLY A 144 -5.85 -11.11 14.72
CA GLY A 144 -6.78 -12.17 15.08
C GLY A 144 -6.91 -13.25 14.00
N GLU A 145 -8.15 -13.57 13.68
CA GLU A 145 -8.53 -14.47 12.61
C GLU A 145 -9.19 -13.68 11.47
N VAL A 146 -8.73 -13.90 10.25
CA VAL A 146 -9.27 -13.25 9.05
C VAL A 146 -9.81 -14.29 8.09
N GLN A 147 -11.05 -14.07 7.66
CA GLN A 147 -11.69 -14.83 6.58
C GLN A 147 -11.50 -14.12 5.24
N VAL A 148 -11.15 -14.90 4.23
CA VAL A 148 -10.97 -14.48 2.84
C VAL A 148 -11.89 -15.32 1.96
N LYS A 149 -12.75 -14.68 1.17
CA LYS A 149 -13.70 -15.36 0.28
C LYS A 149 -13.17 -15.46 -1.14
N ARG A 150 -13.37 -16.60 -1.79
CA ARG A 150 -13.10 -16.81 -3.22
C ARG A 150 -14.25 -17.53 -3.88
N LYS A 151 -14.41 -17.33 -5.19
CA LYS A 151 -15.37 -18.03 -6.03
C LYS A 151 -14.62 -18.68 -7.19
N LEU A 152 -14.65 -20.01 -7.25
CA LEU A 152 -14.00 -20.78 -8.31
C LEU A 152 -15.04 -21.27 -9.33
N THR A 153 -14.73 -21.09 -10.60
CA THR A 153 -15.50 -21.62 -11.73
C THR A 153 -14.76 -22.81 -12.32
N ALA A 154 -15.42 -23.95 -12.44
CA ALA A 154 -14.83 -25.13 -13.06
C ALA A 154 -14.90 -25.09 -14.58
N LEU A 155 -13.78 -25.37 -15.25
CA LEU A 155 -13.71 -25.58 -16.70
C LEU A 155 -13.80 -27.05 -17.07
N VAL A 156 -13.51 -27.94 -16.13
CA VAL A 156 -13.71 -29.40 -16.25
C VAL A 156 -14.43 -29.91 -15.00
N PRO A 157 -15.33 -30.91 -15.14
CA PRO A 157 -15.98 -31.53 -13.99
C PRO A 157 -14.96 -32.26 -13.10
N GLY A 158 -15.30 -32.41 -11.83
CA GLY A 158 -14.55 -33.20 -10.88
C GLY A 158 -14.54 -32.63 -9.47
N MET A 159 -13.82 -33.34 -8.61
CA MET A 159 -13.66 -32.99 -7.21
C MET A 159 -12.26 -32.44 -6.94
N TYR A 160 -12.19 -31.29 -6.28
CA TYR A 160 -10.96 -30.63 -5.90
C TYR A 160 -10.85 -30.54 -4.37
N ARG A 161 -9.68 -30.84 -3.82
CA ARG A 161 -9.37 -30.69 -2.39
C ARG A 161 -8.25 -29.66 -2.19
N PRO A 162 -8.35 -28.78 -1.18
CA PRO A 162 -7.33 -27.78 -0.92
C PRO A 162 -6.17 -28.37 -0.12
N GLU A 163 -4.95 -28.02 -0.52
CA GLU A 163 -3.71 -28.20 0.22
C GLU A 163 -3.09 -26.84 0.46
N VAL A 164 -2.73 -26.53 1.71
CA VAL A 164 -2.13 -25.24 2.07
C VAL A 164 -0.73 -25.47 2.60
N ASN A 165 0.22 -24.73 2.05
CA ASN A 165 1.57 -24.61 2.59
C ASN A 165 1.79 -23.15 3.00
N LEU A 166 1.71 -22.86 4.30
CA LEU A 166 1.96 -21.53 4.85
C LEU A 166 2.55 -21.65 6.27
N PRO A 167 3.88 -21.62 6.42
CA PRO A 167 4.55 -21.88 7.70
C PRO A 167 4.12 -20.90 8.81
N GLY A 168 3.83 -21.41 10.01
CA GLY A 168 3.52 -20.58 11.18
C GLY A 168 2.07 -20.06 11.26
N PHE A 169 1.19 -20.48 10.35
CA PHE A 169 -0.23 -20.13 10.36
C PHE A 169 -1.12 -21.36 10.50
N SER A 170 -2.27 -21.16 11.15
CA SER A 170 -3.42 -22.05 11.02
C SER A 170 -4.28 -21.56 9.85
N VAL A 171 -4.55 -22.43 8.88
CA VAL A 171 -5.39 -22.11 7.72
C VAL A 171 -6.50 -23.15 7.59
N ASN A 172 -7.75 -22.70 7.72
CA ASN A 172 -8.94 -23.52 7.54
C ASN A 172 -9.65 -23.14 6.24
N VAL A 173 -9.74 -24.08 5.30
CA VAL A 173 -10.46 -23.91 4.03
C VAL A 173 -11.80 -24.63 4.10
N GLU A 174 -12.89 -23.91 3.78
CA GLU A 174 -14.26 -24.44 3.77
C GLU A 174 -15.01 -24.07 2.48
N PRO A 175 -15.66 -25.04 1.81
CA PRO A 175 -15.74 -26.46 2.18
C PRO A 175 -14.43 -27.23 1.90
N LYS A 176 -14.24 -28.37 2.57
CA LYS A 176 -13.03 -29.22 2.46
C LYS A 176 -12.86 -29.91 1.10
N ALA A 177 -13.88 -29.88 0.27
CA ALA A 177 -13.82 -30.32 -1.12
C ALA A 177 -14.83 -29.51 -1.96
N LEU A 178 -14.43 -29.19 -3.18
CA LEU A 178 -15.30 -28.58 -4.18
C LEU A 178 -15.68 -29.64 -5.21
N ASN A 179 -16.96 -29.98 -5.30
CA ASN A 179 -17.45 -30.93 -6.31
C ASN A 179 -18.22 -30.20 -7.41
N PHE A 180 -17.77 -30.39 -8.65
CA PHE A 180 -18.35 -29.80 -9.85
C PHE A 180 -18.84 -30.91 -10.79
N ALA A 181 -20.15 -30.95 -11.04
CA ALA A 181 -20.75 -31.97 -11.90
C ALA A 181 -20.53 -31.69 -13.40
N LYS A 182 -20.30 -30.42 -13.77
CA LYS A 182 -20.07 -29.98 -15.14
C LYS A 182 -19.27 -28.68 -15.17
N ALA A 183 -18.65 -28.41 -16.33
CA ALA A 183 -18.02 -27.12 -16.61
C ALA A 183 -19.02 -25.96 -16.49
N GLY A 184 -18.53 -24.78 -16.10
CA GLY A 184 -19.30 -23.56 -15.84
C GLY A 184 -19.93 -23.48 -14.45
N GLN A 185 -19.90 -24.56 -13.64
CA GLN A 185 -20.37 -24.48 -12.26
C GLN A 185 -19.41 -23.66 -11.39
N THR A 186 -19.98 -22.85 -10.50
CA THR A 186 -19.25 -22.05 -9.52
C THR A 186 -19.39 -22.64 -8.12
N ARG A 187 -18.36 -22.48 -7.29
CA ARG A 187 -18.40 -22.75 -5.86
C ARG A 187 -17.67 -21.65 -5.11
N GLU A 188 -18.24 -21.27 -3.98
CA GLU A 188 -17.59 -20.36 -3.05
C GLU A 188 -16.76 -21.14 -2.05
N VAL A 189 -15.68 -20.52 -1.60
CA VAL A 189 -14.79 -21.03 -0.57
C VAL A 189 -14.42 -19.90 0.37
N THR A 190 -14.37 -20.22 1.66
CA THR A 190 -13.84 -19.33 2.69
C THR A 190 -12.51 -19.90 3.19
N VAL A 191 -11.48 -19.07 3.18
CA VAL A 191 -10.15 -19.37 3.71
C VAL A 191 -9.97 -18.54 4.97
N THR A 192 -9.91 -19.22 6.11
CA THR A 192 -9.78 -18.61 7.44
C THR A 192 -8.33 -18.74 7.88
N ILE A 193 -7.66 -17.62 8.17
CA ILE A 193 -6.23 -17.55 8.46
C ILE A 193 -6.01 -16.93 9.85
N ARG A 194 -5.21 -17.59 10.68
CA ARG A 194 -4.78 -17.10 12.00
C ARG A 194 -3.28 -17.32 12.18
N ASN A 195 -2.59 -16.32 12.74
CA ASN A 195 -1.18 -16.47 13.12
C ASN A 195 -1.05 -17.40 14.34
N VAL A 196 -0.10 -18.35 14.28
CA VAL A 196 0.23 -19.25 15.40
C VAL A 196 1.65 -19.01 15.89
N SER A 197 2.61 -18.92 14.97
CA SER A 197 4.04 -18.75 15.29
C SER A 197 4.83 -18.01 14.22
N ALA A 198 4.17 -17.49 13.17
CA ALA A 198 4.87 -16.73 12.15
C ALA A 198 5.41 -15.40 12.73
N PRO A 199 6.60 -14.95 12.28
CA PRO A 199 7.19 -13.72 12.77
C PRO A 199 6.27 -12.52 12.49
N VAL A 200 5.89 -11.81 13.55
CA VAL A 200 5.08 -10.58 13.44
C VAL A 200 5.91 -9.49 12.75
N GLY A 201 5.26 -8.64 11.96
CA GLY A 201 5.89 -7.57 11.19
C GLY A 201 6.55 -8.01 9.89
N LYS A 202 6.67 -9.32 9.62
CA LYS A 202 7.28 -9.87 8.40
C LYS A 202 6.25 -10.62 7.56
N PHE A 203 6.38 -10.50 6.25
CA PHE A 203 5.62 -11.36 5.35
C PHE A 203 6.13 -12.79 5.45
N THR A 204 5.20 -13.72 5.57
CA THR A 204 5.42 -15.13 5.29
C THR A 204 4.66 -15.49 4.03
N THR A 205 5.32 -16.21 3.14
CA THR A 205 4.79 -16.57 1.83
C THR A 205 4.56 -18.07 1.74
N GLY A 206 3.67 -18.47 0.83
CA GLY A 206 3.22 -19.85 0.72
C GLY A 206 2.26 -20.06 -0.46
N SER A 207 1.52 -21.16 -0.43
CA SER A 207 0.57 -21.50 -1.49
C SER A 207 -0.71 -22.16 -0.97
N LEU A 208 -1.80 -21.92 -1.70
CA LEU A 208 -3.03 -22.72 -1.66
C LEU A 208 -3.15 -23.45 -2.99
N THR A 209 -3.17 -24.78 -2.95
CA THR A 209 -3.25 -25.63 -4.14
C THR A 209 -4.52 -26.48 -4.09
N TRP A 210 -5.32 -26.42 -5.15
CA TRP A 210 -6.43 -27.34 -5.35
C TRP A 210 -5.95 -28.57 -6.12
N LYS A 211 -6.07 -29.75 -5.50
CA LYS A 211 -5.76 -31.05 -6.12
C LYS A 211 -7.03 -31.73 -6.61
N GLY A 212 -7.05 -32.12 -7.87
CA GLY A 212 -8.18 -32.79 -8.50
C GLY A 212 -7.82 -33.24 -9.92
N PRO A 213 -8.77 -33.19 -10.88
CA PRO A 213 -8.48 -33.44 -12.29
C PRO A 213 -7.35 -32.58 -12.87
N ARG A 214 -7.16 -31.37 -12.31
CA ARG A 214 -6.02 -30.48 -12.54
C ARG A 214 -5.50 -29.91 -11.23
N THR A 215 -4.29 -29.38 -11.27
CA THR A 215 -3.68 -28.67 -10.14
C THR A 215 -3.85 -27.18 -10.36
N VAL A 216 -4.41 -26.48 -9.36
CA VAL A 216 -4.67 -25.03 -9.42
C VAL A 216 -4.01 -24.39 -8.22
N THR A 217 -2.93 -23.64 -8.43
CA THR A 217 -2.14 -23.08 -7.33
C THR A 217 -2.27 -21.56 -7.26
N SER A 218 -2.42 -21.04 -6.05
CA SER A 218 -2.50 -19.61 -5.76
C SER A 218 -1.43 -19.22 -4.73
N PRO A 219 -0.60 -18.20 -4.99
CA PRO A 219 0.36 -17.72 -4.00
C PRO A 219 -0.34 -17.02 -2.82
N LEU A 220 0.24 -17.19 -1.64
CA LEU A 220 -0.16 -16.57 -0.38
C LEU A 220 0.96 -15.65 0.12
N ALA A 221 0.62 -14.47 0.62
CA ALA A 221 1.56 -13.56 1.28
C ALA A 221 0.89 -12.86 2.47
N ILE A 222 1.24 -13.26 3.69
CA ILE A 222 0.52 -12.88 4.91
C ILE A 222 1.50 -12.25 5.90
N ARG A 223 1.15 -11.08 6.45
CA ARG A 223 1.95 -10.38 7.46
C ARG A 223 1.14 -10.15 8.74
N PRO A 224 1.39 -10.91 9.82
CA PRO A 224 0.86 -10.59 11.14
C PRO A 224 1.41 -9.25 11.62
N VAL A 225 0.60 -8.46 12.31
CA VAL A 225 1.01 -7.16 12.88
C VAL A 225 0.59 -7.07 14.33
N ASP A 226 1.27 -6.26 15.15
CA ASP A 226 0.93 -6.13 16.58
C ASP A 226 -0.43 -5.48 16.81
N ALA A 227 -0.88 -4.64 15.86
CA ALA A 227 -2.16 -3.97 15.91
C ALA A 227 -2.64 -3.57 14.52
N GLN A 228 -3.96 -3.45 14.38
CA GLN A 228 -4.59 -2.69 13.30
C GLN A 228 -5.15 -1.41 13.89
N ILE A 229 -4.71 -0.26 13.36
CA ILE A 229 -5.02 1.06 13.89
C ILE A 229 -5.26 2.04 12.75
N ALA A 230 -6.06 3.08 12.98
CA ALA A 230 -6.23 4.17 12.03
C ALA A 230 -4.89 4.87 11.75
N PRO A 231 -4.66 5.39 10.54
CA PRO A 231 -3.42 6.07 10.18
C PRO A 231 -3.24 7.39 10.94
N SER A 232 -4.33 8.00 11.41
CA SER A 232 -4.30 9.20 12.22
C SER A 232 -5.54 9.36 13.10
N PHE A 233 -5.39 10.16 14.15
CA PHE A 233 -6.46 10.64 15.02
C PHE A 233 -6.37 12.16 15.13
N SER A 234 -7.51 12.84 15.18
CA SER A 234 -7.58 14.29 15.30
C SER A 234 -8.51 14.71 16.42
N PHE A 235 -8.03 15.66 17.23
CA PHE A 235 -8.73 16.17 18.40
C PHE A 235 -8.70 17.70 18.41
N GLY A 236 -9.72 18.29 19.02
CA GLY A 236 -9.75 19.70 19.41
C GLY A 236 -9.78 19.81 20.93
N SER A 237 -9.15 20.84 21.48
CA SER A 237 -9.31 21.22 22.88
C SER A 237 -9.45 22.74 23.01
N ALA A 238 -10.36 23.17 23.89
CA ALA A 238 -10.52 24.57 24.23
C ALA A 238 -9.32 25.13 25.01
N THR A 239 -8.55 24.26 25.68
CA THR A 239 -7.40 24.67 26.50
C THR A 239 -6.15 23.86 26.16
N GLY A 240 -5.01 24.27 26.70
CA GLY A 240 -3.73 23.57 26.54
C GLY A 240 -3.69 22.13 27.07
N SER A 241 -4.75 21.67 27.72
CA SER A 241 -4.89 20.30 28.20
C SER A 241 -6.15 19.66 27.63
N GLY A 242 -6.14 18.35 27.45
CA GLY A 242 -7.27 17.61 26.94
C GLY A 242 -6.98 16.12 26.83
N SER A 243 -7.98 15.39 26.34
CA SER A 243 -7.90 13.95 26.16
C SER A 243 -8.63 13.49 24.90
N GLY A 244 -8.15 12.40 24.32
CA GLY A 244 -8.74 11.76 23.15
C GLY A 244 -8.67 10.24 23.28
N THR A 245 -9.54 9.53 22.56
CA THR A 245 -9.49 8.06 22.52
C THR A 245 -8.90 7.61 21.21
N MET A 246 -7.89 6.74 21.27
CA MET A 246 -7.39 6.01 20.11
C MET A 246 -7.91 4.57 20.14
N GLY A 247 -8.65 4.18 19.11
CA GLY A 247 -9.17 2.83 18.95
C GLY A 247 -8.22 1.98 18.10
N LEU A 248 -8.08 0.71 18.44
CA LEU A 248 -7.26 -0.26 17.70
C LEU A 248 -7.81 -1.68 17.87
N VAL A 249 -7.40 -2.59 17.00
CA VAL A 249 -7.57 -4.03 17.17
C VAL A 249 -6.22 -4.63 17.52
N SER A 250 -6.13 -5.33 18.65
CA SER A 250 -4.91 -6.02 19.04
C SER A 250 -4.59 -7.15 18.07
N GLY A 251 -3.34 -7.28 17.67
CA GLY A 251 -2.83 -8.36 16.82
C GLY A 251 -1.94 -9.35 17.56
N SER A 252 -1.76 -9.17 18.87
CA SER A 252 -0.91 -10.00 19.72
C SER A 252 -1.57 -10.19 21.08
N ASP A 253 -1.39 -11.37 21.68
CA ASP A 253 -1.74 -11.59 23.10
C ASP A 253 -0.70 -10.97 24.06
N SER A 254 0.42 -10.50 23.52
CA SER A 254 1.47 -9.80 24.28
C SER A 254 1.17 -8.30 24.42
N PRO A 255 1.63 -7.64 25.50
CA PRO A 255 1.48 -6.20 25.66
C PRO A 255 2.08 -5.40 24.49
N ILE A 256 1.32 -4.44 23.96
CA ILE A 256 1.73 -3.56 22.86
C ILE A 256 2.25 -2.26 23.45
N ALA A 257 3.57 -2.09 23.48
CA ALA A 257 4.18 -0.83 23.89
C ALA A 257 3.87 0.28 22.88
N VAL A 258 3.56 1.47 23.39
CA VAL A 258 3.35 2.67 22.56
C VAL A 258 4.51 3.63 22.79
N GLY A 259 5.32 3.84 21.77
CA GLY A 259 6.34 4.88 21.73
C GLY A 259 5.71 6.21 21.35
N VAL A 260 6.01 7.25 22.14
CA VAL A 260 5.46 8.60 21.95
C VAL A 260 6.58 9.53 21.52
N GLN A 261 6.43 10.18 20.36
CA GLN A 261 7.15 11.39 20.03
C GLN A 261 6.16 12.53 20.26
N GLY A 262 6.23 13.16 21.44
CA GLY A 262 5.24 14.11 21.97
C GLY A 262 4.74 15.17 20.99
N LEU A 263 3.71 15.91 21.38
CA LEU A 263 3.05 16.90 20.53
C LEU A 263 3.98 18.07 20.20
N ALA A 264 4.54 18.05 19.00
CA ALA A 264 5.37 19.10 18.46
C ALA A 264 4.51 20.16 17.76
N PRO A 265 4.85 21.46 17.88
CA PRO A 265 4.13 22.52 17.16
C PRO A 265 4.14 22.28 15.64
N LEU A 266 2.97 22.35 15.02
CA LEU A 266 2.79 22.24 13.58
C LEU A 266 2.75 23.65 12.97
N SER A 267 3.78 23.98 12.19
CA SER A 267 3.74 25.16 11.33
C SER A 267 2.73 24.94 10.22
N GLN A 268 1.89 25.93 9.95
CA GLN A 268 0.87 25.89 8.90
C GLN A 268 0.81 27.25 8.20
N THR A 269 1.03 27.26 6.89
CA THR A 269 0.86 28.45 6.06
C THR A 269 -0.22 28.17 5.02
N ALA A 270 -1.31 28.91 5.06
CA ALA A 270 -2.38 28.79 4.07
C ALA A 270 -1.93 29.32 2.72
N ILE A 271 -2.27 28.60 1.64
CA ILE A 271 -1.96 28.97 0.26
C ILE A 271 -3.20 28.76 -0.62
N THR A 272 -3.37 29.62 -1.62
CA THR A 272 -4.35 29.44 -2.70
C THR A 272 -3.62 29.65 -4.02
N LYS A 273 -3.74 28.70 -4.95
CA LYS A 273 -3.06 28.70 -6.25
C LYS A 273 -4.02 28.31 -7.35
N THR A 274 -3.63 28.51 -8.61
CA THR A 274 -4.33 27.99 -9.80
C THR A 274 -3.49 26.91 -10.48
N PRO A 275 -4.10 25.90 -11.14
CA PRO A 275 -3.35 24.87 -11.84
C PRO A 275 -2.35 25.43 -12.84
N GLY A 276 -1.15 24.87 -12.89
CA GLY A 276 -0.15 25.27 -13.88
C GLY A 276 1.24 24.68 -13.67
N THR A 277 2.16 25.06 -14.55
CA THR A 277 3.50 24.48 -14.61
C THR A 277 4.28 24.67 -13.31
N TYR A 278 4.93 23.59 -12.88
CA TYR A 278 5.90 23.62 -11.79
C TYR A 278 7.04 24.62 -12.08
N ALA A 279 7.32 25.48 -11.10
CA ALA A 279 8.51 26.31 -11.06
C ALA A 279 8.99 26.49 -9.62
N PRO A 280 10.31 26.52 -9.34
CA PRO A 280 10.85 26.71 -8.00
C PRO A 280 10.77 28.18 -7.54
N THR A 281 9.62 28.81 -7.73
CA THR A 281 9.31 30.21 -7.46
C THR A 281 8.00 30.32 -6.69
N ASN A 282 7.75 31.48 -6.07
CA ASN A 282 6.42 31.79 -5.57
C ASN A 282 5.66 32.61 -6.62
N ASP A 283 4.67 32.00 -7.28
CA ASP A 283 3.90 32.58 -8.37
C ASP A 283 2.42 32.16 -8.29
N ALA A 284 1.65 32.28 -9.37
CA ALA A 284 0.23 31.92 -9.39
C ALA A 284 -0.05 30.42 -9.17
N HIS A 285 0.90 29.55 -9.53
CA HIS A 285 0.76 28.09 -9.54
C HIS A 285 1.56 27.43 -8.41
N ASN A 286 2.64 28.08 -7.98
CA ASN A 286 3.63 27.55 -7.06
C ASN A 286 3.71 28.38 -5.78
N ALA A 287 3.72 27.73 -4.62
CA ALA A 287 4.06 28.33 -3.33
C ALA A 287 5.46 27.88 -2.90
N LEU A 288 6.38 28.83 -2.70
CA LEU A 288 7.72 28.57 -2.16
C LEU A 288 7.79 29.02 -0.70
N LEU A 289 8.06 28.08 0.21
CA LEU A 289 8.20 28.35 1.65
C LEU A 289 9.51 27.81 2.20
N GLN A 290 10.04 28.50 3.21
CA GLN A 290 11.22 28.05 3.95
C GLN A 290 10.79 27.29 5.22
N VAL A 291 11.39 26.14 5.45
CA VAL A 291 11.22 25.32 6.65
C VAL A 291 12.57 25.15 7.32
N LYS A 292 12.69 25.60 8.57
CA LYS A 292 13.91 25.40 9.36
C LYS A 292 13.84 24.07 10.10
N VAL A 293 14.85 23.22 9.88
CA VAL A 293 15.07 21.97 10.62
C VAL A 293 16.21 22.19 11.62
N PRO A 294 15.95 22.24 12.93
CA PRO A 294 16.98 22.45 13.95
C PRO A 294 17.98 21.29 14.06
N THR A 295 19.18 21.57 14.57
CA THR A 295 20.13 20.55 15.01
C THR A 295 19.51 19.65 16.08
N GLY A 296 19.73 18.33 15.97
CA GLY A 296 19.16 17.35 16.90
C GLY A 296 17.74 16.89 16.54
N THR A 297 17.17 17.35 15.42
CA THR A 297 15.91 16.80 14.90
C THR A 297 16.10 15.33 14.56
N THR A 298 15.33 14.45 15.21
CA THR A 298 15.31 13.00 14.96
C THR A 298 14.31 12.61 13.88
N PHE A 299 13.31 13.45 13.65
CA PHE A 299 12.32 13.25 12.59
C PHE A 299 11.71 14.59 12.16
N ALA A 300 11.52 14.79 10.86
CA ALA A 300 10.76 15.93 10.33
C ALA A 300 9.71 15.46 9.34
N ARG A 301 8.58 16.17 9.31
CA ARG A 301 7.56 16.01 8.29
C ARG A 301 7.24 17.35 7.65
N MET A 302 7.21 17.36 6.33
CA MET A 302 6.83 18.52 5.52
C MET A 302 5.71 18.09 4.57
N GLY A 303 4.75 18.95 4.28
CA GLY A 303 3.68 18.57 3.36
C GLY A 303 2.82 19.73 2.88
N VAL A 304 2.00 19.45 1.88
CA VAL A 304 0.89 20.29 1.43
C VAL A 304 -0.41 19.53 1.69
N GLN A 305 -1.21 20.04 2.63
CA GLN A 305 -2.51 19.49 2.99
C GLN A 305 -3.59 20.27 2.25
N ALA A 306 -4.22 19.67 1.24
CA ALA A 306 -5.36 20.26 0.57
C ALA A 306 -6.58 20.35 1.47
N GLN A 307 -7.42 21.35 1.20
CA GLN A 307 -8.74 21.50 1.83
C GLN A 307 -9.81 20.62 1.18
N SER A 308 -9.56 20.15 -0.04
CA SER A 308 -10.45 19.27 -0.80
C SER A 308 -9.71 18.01 -1.23
N THR A 309 -10.45 16.94 -1.51
CA THR A 309 -9.91 15.64 -1.96
C THR A 309 -9.97 15.45 -3.48
N ASP A 310 -10.59 16.37 -4.21
CA ASP A 310 -10.79 16.32 -5.67
C ASP A 310 -9.73 17.11 -6.46
N VAL A 311 -8.72 17.64 -5.77
CA VAL A 311 -7.60 18.38 -6.34
C VAL A 311 -6.34 17.53 -6.38
N ASP A 312 -5.30 18.02 -7.05
CA ASP A 312 -4.00 17.35 -7.15
C ASP A 312 -2.90 18.37 -6.88
N TRP A 313 -2.26 18.26 -5.70
CA TRP A 313 -1.15 19.11 -5.31
C TRP A 313 0.13 18.30 -5.40
N ASP A 314 1.10 18.80 -6.15
CA ASP A 314 2.45 18.27 -6.16
C ASP A 314 3.34 19.03 -5.19
N MET A 315 4.42 18.39 -4.73
CA MET A 315 5.41 19.00 -3.86
C MET A 315 6.83 18.66 -4.29
N VAL A 316 7.73 19.63 -4.27
CA VAL A 316 9.18 19.42 -4.32
C VAL A 316 9.82 20.03 -3.10
N VAL A 317 10.61 19.25 -2.38
CA VAL A 317 11.37 19.70 -1.22
C VAL A 317 12.85 19.78 -1.58
N TYR A 318 13.42 20.98 -1.52
CA TYR A 318 14.85 21.19 -1.66
C TYR A 318 15.51 21.07 -0.29
N ALA A 319 16.20 19.97 -0.06
CA ALA A 319 16.85 19.61 1.19
C ALA A 319 18.34 19.95 1.20
N PRO A 320 18.92 20.48 2.30
CA PRO A 320 20.36 20.64 2.46
C PRO A 320 21.12 19.32 2.26
N ASN A 321 22.21 19.36 1.48
CA ASN A 321 23.02 18.18 1.18
C ASN A 321 24.43 18.24 1.79
N GLY A 322 25.18 17.14 1.62
CA GLY A 322 26.55 16.95 2.10
C GLY A 322 27.54 18.04 1.70
N SER A 323 27.35 18.56 0.50
CA SER A 323 28.29 19.46 -0.18
C SER A 323 27.95 20.95 0.01
N GLY A 324 27.00 21.27 0.89
CA GLY A 324 26.55 22.65 1.14
C GLY A 324 25.56 23.19 0.10
N GLY A 325 25.04 22.34 -0.79
CA GLY A 325 23.98 22.67 -1.74
C GLY A 325 22.60 22.17 -1.31
N LEU A 326 21.65 22.19 -2.25
CA LEU A 326 20.31 21.64 -2.08
C LEU A 326 20.09 20.46 -3.03
N THR A 327 19.41 19.42 -2.55
CA THR A 327 18.95 18.28 -3.35
C THR A 327 17.43 18.33 -3.45
N PRO A 328 16.84 18.33 -4.66
CA PRO A 328 15.39 18.27 -4.83
C PRO A 328 14.88 16.86 -4.52
N ILE A 329 13.79 16.79 -3.78
CA ILE A 329 13.04 15.58 -3.46
C ILE A 329 11.63 15.80 -3.99
N GLN A 330 11.29 15.13 -5.09
CA GLN A 330 9.97 15.23 -5.68
C GLN A 330 9.00 14.28 -4.96
N VAL A 331 7.84 14.83 -4.58
CA VAL A 331 6.73 14.14 -3.95
C VAL A 331 5.47 14.53 -4.72
N ALA A 332 5.16 13.72 -5.73
CA ALA A 332 4.13 13.99 -6.72
C ALA A 332 3.37 12.69 -6.97
N THR A 333 2.23 12.51 -6.31
CA THR A 333 1.34 11.36 -6.45
C THR A 333 -0.02 11.85 -6.95
N ALA A 334 -0.94 10.96 -7.28
CA ALA A 334 -2.30 11.34 -7.63
C ALA A 334 -3.16 11.76 -6.41
N SER A 335 -2.54 12.01 -5.26
CA SER A 335 -3.24 12.33 -4.02
C SER A 335 -3.44 13.84 -3.94
N ALA A 336 -4.59 14.28 -3.43
CA ALA A 336 -4.83 15.70 -3.22
C ALA A 336 -3.84 16.38 -2.26
N SER A 337 -3.11 15.62 -1.45
CA SER A 337 -2.16 16.13 -0.46
C SER A 337 -0.88 15.33 -0.51
N GLU A 338 0.25 16.00 -0.32
CA GLU A 338 1.57 15.40 -0.39
C GLU A 338 2.34 15.62 0.90
N PHE A 339 3.08 14.61 1.32
CA PHE A 339 3.85 14.65 2.54
C PHE A 339 5.18 13.93 2.37
N LEU A 340 6.23 14.50 2.94
CA LEU A 340 7.57 13.96 3.01
C LEU A 340 7.93 13.71 4.48
N ASP A 341 8.16 12.45 4.82
CA ASP A 341 8.68 12.02 6.10
C ASP A 341 10.20 11.85 6.00
N LEU A 342 10.96 12.51 6.89
CA LEU A 342 12.41 12.45 6.97
C LEU A 342 12.83 11.90 8.33
N GLU A 343 13.37 10.69 8.37
CA GLU A 343 14.08 10.18 9.55
C GLU A 343 15.44 10.89 9.66
N SER A 344 15.86 11.26 10.87
CA SER A 344 17.16 11.89 11.18
C SER A 344 17.64 12.93 10.14
N PRO A 345 16.83 13.96 9.83
CA PRO A 345 17.15 14.92 8.78
C PRO A 345 18.39 15.76 9.12
N ARG A 346 19.13 16.17 8.08
CA ARG A 346 20.20 17.15 8.23
C ARG A 346 19.62 18.48 8.72
N ALA A 347 20.24 19.08 9.72
CA ALA A 347 19.86 20.42 10.16
C ALA A 347 20.11 21.46 9.05
N GLY A 348 19.20 22.41 8.90
CA GLY A 348 19.33 23.48 7.91
C GLY A 348 18.00 24.07 7.46
N THR A 349 18.06 24.86 6.39
CA THR A 349 16.88 25.46 5.76
C THR A 349 16.48 24.63 4.55
N TYR A 350 15.27 24.10 4.61
CA TYR A 350 14.61 23.39 3.52
C TYR A 350 13.70 24.38 2.78
N TYR A 351 13.49 24.14 1.49
CA TYR A 351 12.54 24.91 0.69
C TYR A 351 11.46 23.97 0.16
N VAL A 352 10.22 24.23 0.53
CA VAL A 352 9.05 23.48 0.07
C VAL A 352 8.40 24.27 -1.06
N VAL A 353 8.32 23.65 -2.23
CA VAL A 353 7.57 24.16 -3.39
C VAL A 353 6.31 23.32 -3.53
N ALA A 354 5.16 23.88 -3.20
CA ALA A 354 3.86 23.27 -3.45
C ALA A 354 3.31 23.79 -4.79
N ASN A 355 3.02 22.90 -5.73
CA ASN A 355 2.46 23.20 -7.03
C ASN A 355 1.03 22.68 -7.10
N LEU A 356 0.09 23.50 -7.54
CA LEU A 356 -1.24 23.00 -7.87
C LEU A 356 -1.18 22.40 -9.27
N TYR A 357 -1.18 21.08 -9.37
CA TYR A 357 -1.05 20.37 -10.65
C TYR A 357 -2.38 20.34 -11.40
N ALA A 358 -3.46 19.96 -10.71
CA ALA A 358 -4.79 19.88 -11.31
C ALA A 358 -5.92 20.18 -10.30
N THR A 359 -7.03 20.67 -10.85
CA THR A 359 -8.31 20.80 -10.14
C THR A 359 -9.47 20.49 -11.08
N PRO A 360 -10.66 20.15 -10.56
CA PRO A 360 -11.85 20.06 -11.39
C PRO A 360 -12.17 21.43 -11.99
N GLY A 361 -12.34 21.47 -13.31
CA GLY A 361 -12.62 22.73 -14.03
C GLY A 361 -11.45 23.72 -14.10
N ASN A 362 -10.25 23.30 -13.70
CA ASN A 362 -9.02 24.11 -13.77
C ASN A 362 -9.07 25.43 -12.96
N GLY A 363 -9.89 25.47 -11.91
CA GLY A 363 -10.07 26.61 -11.01
C GLY A 363 -9.07 26.65 -9.84
N PRO A 364 -9.03 27.74 -9.05
CA PRO A 364 -8.15 27.84 -7.90
C PRO A 364 -8.52 26.85 -6.79
N ALA A 365 -7.51 26.38 -6.05
CA ALA A 365 -7.69 25.56 -4.86
C ALA A 365 -6.83 26.05 -3.69
N THR A 366 -7.29 25.74 -2.48
CA THR A 366 -6.63 26.12 -1.23
C THR A 366 -6.04 24.90 -0.53
N ALA A 367 -4.85 25.08 0.02
CA ALA A 367 -4.14 24.10 0.83
C ALA A 367 -3.41 24.79 2.00
N SER A 368 -2.77 24.00 2.85
CA SER A 368 -1.85 24.47 3.87
C SER A 368 -0.51 23.76 3.68
N VAL A 369 0.57 24.53 3.53
CA VAL A 369 1.92 23.99 3.63
C VAL A 369 2.26 23.85 5.10
N GLN A 370 2.62 22.63 5.49
CA GLN A 370 2.80 22.23 6.87
C GLN A 370 4.21 21.72 7.12
N ALA A 371 4.74 22.00 8.32
CA ALA A 371 6.00 21.43 8.76
C ALA A 371 6.02 21.18 10.26
N VAL A 372 6.62 20.07 10.67
CA VAL A 372 6.87 19.73 12.07
C VAL A 372 8.22 19.04 12.21
N ASN A 373 8.91 19.33 13.31
CA ASN A 373 10.19 18.74 13.68
C ASN A 373 10.08 18.12 15.07
N PHE A 374 10.59 16.90 15.22
CA PHE A 374 10.68 16.19 16.49
C PHE A 374 12.16 16.03 16.86
N ALA A 375 12.51 16.40 18.08
CA ALA A 375 13.84 16.17 18.67
C ALA A 375 13.82 15.11 19.79
N GLY A 376 12.67 14.46 20.00
CA GLY A 376 12.41 13.53 21.09
C GLY A 376 10.97 13.66 21.60
N ASP A 377 10.67 12.98 22.71
CA ASP A 377 9.41 13.17 23.42
C ASP A 377 9.42 14.49 24.22
N ALA A 378 8.46 15.36 23.95
CA ALA A 378 8.28 16.61 24.67
C ALA A 378 7.66 16.42 26.07
N GLY A 379 7.19 15.21 26.41
CA GLY A 379 6.56 14.90 27.69
C GLY A 379 5.17 15.53 27.89
N ASN A 380 4.59 16.02 26.80
CA ASN A 380 3.30 16.73 26.78
C ASN A 380 2.14 15.86 26.22
N LEU A 381 2.41 14.57 25.96
CA LEU A 381 1.43 13.59 25.53
C LEU A 381 1.71 12.26 26.23
N THR A 382 0.67 11.63 26.79
CA THR A 382 0.74 10.30 27.40
C THR A 382 -0.32 9.39 26.81
N VAL A 383 -0.06 8.09 26.86
CA VAL A 383 -0.97 7.03 26.40
C VAL A 383 -1.30 6.15 27.61
N ASN A 384 -2.57 5.90 27.89
CA ASN A 384 -3.01 5.06 29.00
C ASN A 384 -4.15 4.10 28.57
N PRO A 385 -4.02 2.77 28.74
CA PRO A 385 -2.83 2.08 29.26
C PRO A 385 -1.65 2.10 28.28
N ASN A 386 -0.43 2.07 28.79
CA ASN A 386 0.79 1.82 28.02
C ASN A 386 1.74 0.93 28.87
N PRO A 387 1.98 -0.33 28.48
CA PRO A 387 1.56 -0.97 27.23
C PRO A 387 0.05 -1.25 27.18
N ILE A 388 -0.50 -1.32 25.96
CA ILE A 388 -1.89 -1.72 25.72
C ILE A 388 -1.98 -3.25 25.78
N VAL A 389 -2.93 -3.78 26.54
CA VAL A 389 -3.13 -5.23 26.70
C VAL A 389 -4.54 -5.61 26.29
N ALA A 390 -4.66 -6.42 25.24
CA ALA A 390 -5.91 -7.03 24.81
C ALA A 390 -5.64 -8.32 24.02
N PRO A 391 -6.54 -9.32 24.07
CA PRO A 391 -6.36 -10.55 23.31
C PRO A 391 -6.29 -10.29 21.81
N ASN A 392 -5.54 -11.13 21.10
CA ASN A 392 -5.39 -11.04 19.66
C ASN A 392 -6.76 -11.10 18.94
N GLY A 393 -7.00 -10.17 18.02
CA GLY A 393 -8.26 -9.98 17.30
C GLY A 393 -9.30 -9.14 18.03
N THR A 394 -9.02 -8.66 19.24
CA THR A 394 -9.98 -7.91 20.05
C THR A 394 -9.85 -6.41 19.83
N ALA A 395 -10.98 -5.75 19.58
CA ALA A 395 -11.04 -4.29 19.58
C ALA A 395 -10.81 -3.76 21.01
N THR A 396 -9.94 -2.76 21.13
CA THR A 396 -9.59 -2.11 22.39
C THR A 396 -9.30 -0.64 22.13
N SER A 397 -8.97 0.10 23.18
CA SER A 397 -8.62 1.51 23.07
C SER A 397 -7.59 1.93 24.12
N ALA A 398 -6.97 3.07 23.87
CA ALA A 398 -6.18 3.79 24.86
C ALA A 398 -6.59 5.27 24.87
N THR A 399 -6.45 5.90 26.03
CA THR A 399 -6.66 7.33 26.22
C THR A 399 -5.34 8.06 25.99
N LEU A 400 -5.37 9.02 25.08
CA LEU A 400 -4.35 10.02 24.88
C LEU A 400 -4.64 11.20 25.80
N ASN A 401 -3.68 11.63 26.63
CA ASN A 401 -3.81 12.82 27.47
C ASN A 401 -2.67 13.79 27.16
N TRP A 402 -3.00 15.05 26.91
CA TRP A 402 -2.03 16.10 26.69
C TRP A 402 -2.22 17.27 27.64
N THR A 403 -1.14 17.99 27.89
CA THR A 403 -1.11 19.14 28.81
C THR A 403 -0.05 20.15 28.38
N GLY A 404 -0.22 21.40 28.82
CA GLY A 404 0.83 22.43 28.68
C GLY A 404 1.01 22.96 27.25
N LEU A 405 0.02 22.81 26.38
CA LEU A 405 0.04 23.36 25.03
C LEU A 405 -0.46 24.81 25.02
N SER A 406 0.13 25.66 24.18
CA SER A 406 -0.44 26.98 23.86
C SER A 406 -1.50 26.86 22.76
N GLU A 407 -2.22 27.95 22.47
CA GLU A 407 -3.10 28.00 21.30
C GLU A 407 -2.29 27.71 20.03
N GLY A 408 -2.79 26.81 19.17
CA GLY A 408 -2.02 26.32 18.02
C GLY A 408 -2.43 24.94 17.54
N SER A 409 -1.72 24.47 16.51
CA SER A 409 -1.88 23.11 15.97
C SER A 409 -0.64 22.30 16.33
N TYR A 410 -0.82 21.03 16.68
CA TYR A 410 0.25 20.14 17.10
C TYR A 410 0.12 18.78 16.44
N LEU A 411 1.27 18.16 16.16
CA LEU A 411 1.36 16.80 15.63
C LEU A 411 2.22 15.94 16.56
N SER A 412 1.79 14.71 16.78
CA SER A 412 2.57 13.66 17.43
C SER A 412 2.64 12.43 16.53
N ARG A 413 3.76 11.71 16.61
CA ARG A 413 3.97 10.41 15.97
C ARG A 413 3.99 9.34 17.05
N LEU A 414 3.13 8.35 16.92
CA LEU A 414 3.11 7.19 17.80
C LEU A 414 3.66 5.98 17.07
N SER A 415 4.41 5.13 17.78
CA SER A 415 4.76 3.79 17.30
C SER A 415 4.14 2.72 18.17
N LEU A 416 3.55 1.70 17.56
CA LEU A 416 2.92 0.60 18.27
C LEU A 416 3.73 -0.69 18.06
N GLY A 417 4.07 -1.35 19.17
CA GLY A 417 4.80 -2.60 19.17
C GLY A 417 6.19 -2.49 18.54
N SER A 418 6.68 -3.60 17.97
CA SER A 418 8.02 -3.69 17.39
C SER A 418 8.03 -3.66 15.86
N ASN A 419 6.85 -3.67 15.22
CA ASN A 419 6.70 -4.01 13.81
C ASN A 419 6.51 -2.81 12.88
N GLY A 420 7.01 -1.65 13.30
CA GLY A 420 7.02 -0.44 12.47
C GLY A 420 5.65 0.22 12.28
N ILE A 421 4.63 -0.16 13.04
CA ILE A 421 3.31 0.48 12.98
C ILE A 421 3.46 1.92 13.47
N LYS A 422 3.06 2.88 12.64
CA LYS A 422 3.01 4.30 12.99
C LYS A 422 1.58 4.83 12.84
N THR A 423 1.18 5.70 13.75
CA THR A 423 -0.05 6.49 13.63
C THR A 423 0.23 7.93 14.06
N TRP A 424 -0.55 8.86 13.54
CA TRP A 424 -0.43 10.28 13.83
C TRP A 424 -1.50 10.74 14.80
N VAL A 425 -1.16 11.67 15.70
CA VAL A 425 -2.12 12.34 16.58
C VAL A 425 -2.04 13.83 16.34
N ASN A 426 -3.20 14.44 16.09
CA ASN A 426 -3.33 15.87 15.81
C ASN A 426 -4.15 16.50 16.92
N VAL A 427 -3.65 17.62 17.43
CA VAL A 427 -4.37 18.39 18.45
C VAL A 427 -4.43 19.84 17.99
N LYS A 428 -5.64 20.37 17.88
CA LYS A 428 -5.88 21.81 17.75
C LYS A 428 -6.28 22.36 19.11
N VAL A 429 -5.49 23.29 19.64
CA VAL A 429 -5.82 24.05 20.84
C VAL A 429 -6.41 25.39 20.42
N GLY A 430 -7.57 25.75 20.98
CA GLY A 430 -8.34 26.93 20.59
C GLY A 430 -9.53 26.59 19.69
N PRO A 431 -10.18 27.59 19.07
CA PRO A 431 -11.35 27.38 18.24
C PRO A 431 -11.04 26.54 16.98
N GLY A 432 -12.00 25.68 16.62
CA GLY A 432 -11.91 24.78 15.46
C GLY A 432 -11.54 23.32 15.84
N SER A 433 -11.32 22.49 14.82
CA SER A 433 -10.84 21.12 14.97
C SER A 433 -9.57 20.91 14.12
N ALA A 434 -8.70 20.00 14.54
CA ALA A 434 -7.54 19.63 13.73
C ALA A 434 -8.01 18.80 12.51
N PRO A 435 -7.68 19.17 11.26
CA PRO A 435 -7.90 18.29 10.13
C PRO A 435 -7.04 17.02 10.30
N ALA A 436 -7.52 15.88 9.80
CA ALA A 436 -6.71 14.66 9.74
C ALA A 436 -5.58 14.86 8.70
N PRO A 437 -4.31 14.56 9.02
CA PRO A 437 -3.23 14.60 8.06
C PRO A 437 -3.39 13.41 7.13
N ALA A 438 -3.23 13.63 5.83
CA ALA A 438 -3.12 12.51 4.89
C ALA A 438 -1.85 11.69 5.19
N GLY A 439 -1.78 10.45 4.69
CA GLY A 439 -0.58 9.61 4.82
C GLY A 439 0.59 10.18 4.02
N ALA A 440 1.83 9.95 4.45
CA ALA A 440 3.04 10.26 3.67
C ALA A 440 3.62 8.97 3.05
N PRO A 441 4.17 9.00 1.84
CA PRO A 441 5.20 8.06 1.45
C PRO A 441 6.42 8.19 2.38
N GLN A 442 6.90 7.06 2.92
CA GLN A 442 8.14 6.99 3.69
C GLN A 442 9.32 6.75 2.75
N LEU A 443 10.34 7.62 2.79
CA LEU A 443 11.61 7.42 2.09
C LEU A 443 12.73 7.19 3.11
N ASP A 444 13.53 6.16 2.87
CA ASP A 444 14.74 5.89 3.65
C ASP A 444 15.85 6.88 3.25
N LEU A 445 16.59 7.40 4.24
CA LEU A 445 17.69 8.36 4.08
C LEU A 445 18.73 7.89 3.03
N ALA A 446 18.92 6.59 2.91
CA ALA A 446 19.87 5.99 1.97
C ALA A 446 19.51 6.18 0.48
N GLN A 447 18.29 6.62 0.15
CA GLN A 447 17.85 6.81 -1.24
C GLN A 447 17.81 8.27 -1.70
N VAL A 448 18.11 9.23 -0.82
CA VAL A 448 17.94 10.66 -1.13
C VAL A 448 19.24 11.47 -1.06
N VAL A 449 20.29 10.94 -0.43
CA VAL A 449 21.64 11.51 -0.48
C VAL A 449 22.65 10.36 -0.43
N PRO A 450 23.53 10.17 -1.43
CA PRO A 450 24.62 9.21 -1.31
C PRO A 450 25.45 9.53 -0.08
N ALA A 451 25.66 8.54 0.78
CA ALA A 451 26.71 8.61 1.79
C ALA A 451 28.04 8.82 1.06
N ALA A 452 28.90 9.70 1.61
CA ALA A 452 30.28 9.81 1.17
C ALA A 452 31.02 8.48 1.37
#